data_AF-A0A6M3ID47-F1
#
_entry.id   AF-A0A6M3ID47-F1
#
_cell.length_a   1.000
_cell.length_b   1.000
_cell.length_c   1.000
_cell.angle_alpha   90.00
_cell.angle_beta   90.00
_cell.angle_gamma   90.00
#
_symmetry.space_group_name_H-M   'P 1'
#
loop_
_entity.id
_entity.type
_entity.pdbx_description
1 polymer ?
#
loop_
_entity_poly.entity_id
_entity_poly.type
_entity_poly.pdbx_seq_one_letter_code
_entity_poly.pdbx_strand_id
1 'polypeptide(L)'
;MENQTMPTSQFSAAGLYEFWSLGDVNLDGKIDDKDLDLITDFIGSFWPGADLDEDGQITAADYQIAVANYGKDIYTYFNVWNEDIINWCLIGGGILAAGFILAAIYYKKF
;
A
#
# COMPACT_ATOMS: atom_id res chain seq x y z
N MET A 1 -23.25 -18.78 -0.56
CA MET A 1 -22.26 -18.05 -1.37
C MET A 1 -22.00 -16.78 -0.62
N GLU A 2 -20.86 -16.69 0.05
CA GLU A 2 -20.52 -15.54 0.88
C GLU A 2 -20.40 -14.32 -0.05
N ASN A 3 -21.21 -13.31 0.22
CA ASN A 3 -21.26 -12.08 -0.56
C ASN A 3 -19.94 -11.34 -0.35
N GLN A 4 -18.96 -11.57 -1.21
CA GLN A 4 -17.71 -10.81 -1.23
C GLN A 4 -18.01 -9.42 -1.83
N THR A 5 -18.68 -8.58 -1.04
CA THR A 5 -18.64 -7.13 -1.25
C THR A 5 -17.19 -6.71 -1.24
N MET A 6 -16.78 -5.86 -2.20
CA MET A 6 -15.46 -5.21 -2.25
C MET A 6 -14.99 -4.92 -0.82
N PRO A 7 -13.78 -5.34 -0.40
CA PRO A 7 -13.35 -5.24 0.98
C PRO A 7 -13.10 -3.77 1.32
N THR A 8 -14.16 -3.03 1.59
CA THR A 8 -14.12 -1.63 2.04
C THR A 8 -13.40 -1.49 3.38
N SER A 9 -13.22 -2.60 4.11
CA SER A 9 -12.38 -2.68 5.31
C SER A 9 -10.88 -2.60 5.03
N GLN A 10 -10.39 -2.96 3.84
CA GLN A 10 -8.95 -2.98 3.54
C GLN A 10 -8.38 -1.57 3.28
N PHE A 11 -9.21 -0.63 2.82
CA PHE A 11 -8.85 0.80 2.76
C PHE A 11 -9.45 1.60 3.93
N SER A 12 -9.81 0.91 5.02
CA SER A 12 -10.17 1.58 6.27
C SER A 12 -8.92 2.12 6.96
N ALA A 13 -9.10 2.94 7.99
CA ALA A 13 -8.00 3.40 8.83
C ALA A 13 -7.14 2.24 9.38
N ALA A 14 -7.74 1.07 9.64
CA ALA A 14 -7.01 -0.10 10.12
C ALA A 14 -6.11 -0.72 9.04
N GLY A 15 -6.57 -0.77 7.78
CA GLY A 15 -5.76 -1.28 6.67
C GLY A 15 -4.68 -0.30 6.23
N LEU A 16 -4.95 1.01 6.30
CA LEU A 16 -3.92 2.03 6.10
C LEU A 16 -2.85 1.96 7.21
N TYR A 17 -3.25 1.74 8.45
CA TYR A 17 -2.32 1.55 9.57
C TYR A 17 -1.47 0.28 9.39
N GLU A 18 -2.10 -0.83 8.98
CA GLU A 18 -1.39 -2.07 8.67
C GLU A 18 -0.37 -1.88 7.56
N PHE A 19 -0.70 -1.11 6.51
CA PHE A 19 0.25 -0.86 5.42
C PHE A 19 1.35 0.13 5.81
N TRP A 20 1.02 1.15 6.61
CA TRP A 20 1.98 2.07 7.20
C TRP A 20 3.03 1.33 8.04
N SER A 21 2.63 0.39 8.89
CA SER A 21 3.55 -0.36 9.77
C SER A 21 4.51 -1.29 9.00
N LEU A 22 4.25 -1.52 7.71
CA LEU A 22 5.21 -2.21 6.82
C LEU A 22 6.30 -1.28 6.29
N GLY A 23 6.10 0.05 6.32
CA GLY A 23 7.09 1.03 5.87
C GLY A 23 6.56 2.15 4.97
N ASP A 24 5.26 2.30 4.73
CA ASP A 24 4.67 3.42 3.97
C ASP A 24 4.56 4.68 4.85
N VAL A 25 5.71 5.23 5.24
CA VAL A 25 5.81 6.35 6.19
C VAL A 25 5.34 7.68 5.60
N ASN A 26 5.34 7.81 4.27
CA ASN A 26 4.82 8.99 3.57
C ASN A 26 3.33 8.88 3.18
N LEU A 27 2.73 7.70 3.39
CA LEU A 27 1.31 7.38 3.15
C LEU A 27 0.87 7.52 1.68
N ASP A 28 1.76 7.23 0.73
CA ASP A 28 1.45 7.27 -0.71
C ASP A 28 0.99 5.92 -1.28
N GLY A 29 0.89 4.89 -0.43
CA GLY A 29 0.42 3.57 -0.78
C GLY A 29 1.49 2.69 -1.44
N LYS A 30 2.76 3.07 -1.32
CA LYS A 30 3.92 2.31 -1.78
C LYS A 30 5.00 2.33 -0.71
N ILE A 31 5.88 1.34 -0.77
CA ILE A 31 7.09 1.32 0.06
C ILE A 31 8.26 1.42 -0.90
N ASP A 32 8.80 2.63 -1.04
CA ASP A 32 9.86 2.95 -2.01
C ASP A 32 10.98 3.82 -1.41
N ASP A 33 11.89 4.30 -2.26
CA ASP A 33 13.05 5.09 -1.84
C ASP A 33 12.65 6.33 -1.03
N LYS A 34 11.47 6.92 -1.27
CA LYS A 34 11.04 8.09 -0.49
C LYS A 34 10.78 7.74 0.96
N ASP A 35 10.27 6.55 1.22
CA ASP A 35 10.03 6.07 2.59
C ASP A 35 11.34 5.83 3.31
N LEU A 36 12.29 5.19 2.62
CA LEU A 36 13.63 4.95 3.15
C LEU A 36 14.39 6.25 3.42
N ASP A 37 14.30 7.24 2.52
CA ASP A 37 14.86 8.57 2.69
C ASP A 37 14.23 9.27 3.90
N LEU A 38 12.90 9.21 4.04
CA LEU A 38 12.18 9.81 5.16
C LEU A 38 12.56 9.17 6.49
N ILE A 39 12.66 7.84 6.58
CA ILE A 39 13.11 7.17 7.80
C ILE A 39 14.55 7.62 8.13
N THR A 40 15.44 7.62 7.13
CA THR A 40 16.84 7.99 7.31
C THR A 40 17.02 9.43 7.81
N ASP A 41 16.23 10.37 7.27
CA ASP A 41 16.25 11.79 7.66
C ASP A 41 15.81 11.99 9.13
N PHE A 42 14.99 11.08 9.66
CA PHE A 42 14.44 11.17 11.01
C PHE A 42 15.08 10.22 12.02
N ILE A 43 16.10 9.43 11.64
CA ILE A 43 16.85 8.57 12.58
C ILE A 43 17.40 9.41 13.73
N GLY A 44 17.17 8.94 14.97
CA GLY A 44 17.60 9.63 16.19
C GLY A 44 16.70 10.80 16.60
N SER A 45 15.61 11.05 15.89
CA SER A 45 14.55 11.99 16.30
C SER A 45 13.38 11.25 16.97
N PHE A 46 12.45 12.04 17.52
CA PHE A 46 11.18 11.54 18.03
C PHE A 46 10.06 11.96 17.08
N TRP A 47 9.73 11.08 16.14
CA TRP A 47 8.61 11.29 15.23
C TRP A 47 7.81 9.98 15.07
N PRO A 48 6.60 9.90 15.64
CA PRO A 48 5.80 8.67 15.59
C PRO A 48 5.43 8.20 14.17
N GLY A 49 5.62 9.02 13.14
CA GLY A 49 5.29 8.66 11.76
C GLY A 49 6.30 7.73 11.09
N ALA A 50 7.50 7.56 11.64
CA ALA A 50 8.53 6.64 11.15
C ALA A 50 9.06 5.66 12.21
N ASP A 51 8.40 5.63 13.38
CA ASP A 51 8.62 4.65 14.46
C ASP A 51 7.72 3.44 14.17
N LEU A 52 8.23 2.52 13.36
CA LEU A 52 7.49 1.40 12.78
C LEU A 52 7.36 0.21 13.73
N ASP A 53 8.30 0.03 14.65
CA ASP A 53 8.22 -0.99 15.70
C ASP A 53 7.60 -0.50 17.02
N GLU A 54 7.24 0.78 17.07
CA GLU A 54 6.60 1.46 18.20
C GLU A 54 7.44 1.39 19.49
N ASP A 55 8.78 1.35 19.35
CA ASP A 55 9.71 1.34 20.49
C ASP A 55 9.96 2.73 21.10
N GLY A 56 9.47 3.77 20.42
CA GLY A 56 9.58 5.18 20.81
C GLY A 56 10.81 5.89 20.24
N GLN A 57 11.61 5.25 19.38
CA GLN A 57 12.78 5.82 18.74
C GLN A 57 12.88 5.39 17.27
N ILE A 58 13.17 6.32 16.38
CA ILE A 58 13.48 5.96 15.00
C ILE A 58 14.96 5.53 14.93
N THR A 59 15.17 4.27 14.60
CA THR A 59 16.50 3.65 14.51
C THR A 59 16.69 2.88 13.21
N ALA A 60 17.82 2.18 13.11
CA ALA A 60 18.04 1.25 12.01
C ALA A 60 17.03 0.08 12.01
N ALA A 61 16.34 -0.20 13.11
CA ALA A 61 15.31 -1.23 13.18
C ALA A 61 14.13 -0.89 12.27
N ASP A 62 13.60 0.34 12.35
CA ASP A 62 12.52 0.84 11.47
C ASP A 62 12.92 0.78 10.01
N TYR A 63 14.15 1.21 9.71
CA TYR A 63 14.69 1.14 8.36
C TYR A 63 14.70 -0.31 7.83
N GLN A 64 15.09 -1.30 8.65
CA GLN A 64 15.04 -2.71 8.25
C GLN A 64 13.62 -3.22 8.02
N ILE A 65 12.62 -2.71 8.75
CA ILE A 65 11.20 -3.05 8.53
C ILE A 65 10.78 -2.57 7.15
N ALA A 66 11.04 -1.31 6.80
CA ALA A 66 10.70 -0.77 5.48
C ALA A 66 11.45 -1.50 4.35
N VAL A 67 12.75 -1.77 4.52
CA VAL A 67 13.54 -2.53 3.53
C VAL A 67 13.00 -3.95 3.32
N ALA A 68 12.58 -4.64 4.39
CA ALA A 68 12.00 -5.99 4.27
C ALA A 68 10.69 -6.01 3.47
N ASN A 69 10.04 -4.86 3.31
CA ASN A 69 8.78 -4.67 2.61
C ASN A 69 8.91 -3.83 1.33
N TYR A 70 10.13 -3.48 0.92
CA TYR A 70 10.39 -2.62 -0.23
C TYR A 70 9.75 -3.15 -1.52
N GLY A 71 9.14 -2.24 -2.28
CA GLY A 71 8.47 -2.53 -3.55
C GLY A 71 7.06 -3.09 -3.41
N LYS A 72 6.53 -3.23 -2.19
CA LYS A 72 5.10 -3.50 -1.99
C LYS A 72 4.28 -2.24 -2.30
N ASP A 73 3.13 -2.45 -2.93
CA ASP A 73 2.08 -1.44 -3.06
C ASP A 73 0.82 -1.92 -2.36
N ILE A 74 0.02 -0.97 -1.87
CA ILE A 74 -1.16 -1.24 -1.06
C ILE A 74 -2.19 -2.10 -1.78
N TYR A 75 -2.30 -1.97 -3.11
CA TYR A 75 -3.29 -2.72 -3.88
C TYR A 75 -2.89 -4.18 -4.06
N THR A 76 -1.61 -4.43 -4.32
CA THR A 76 -1.06 -5.79 -4.41
C THR A 76 -1.09 -6.47 -3.05
N TYR A 77 -0.71 -5.76 -1.98
CA TYR A 77 -0.69 -6.31 -0.62
C TYR A 77 -2.08 -6.78 -0.17
N PHE A 78 -3.12 -5.98 -0.39
CA PHE A 78 -4.49 -6.34 -0.02
C PHE A 78 -5.21 -7.21 -1.07
N ASN A 79 -4.53 -7.59 -2.15
CA ASN A 79 -5.09 -8.40 -3.24
C ASN A 79 -6.39 -7.80 -3.83
N VAL A 80 -6.41 -6.48 -3.99
CA VAL A 80 -7.56 -5.71 -4.49
C VAL A 80 -7.86 -6.03 -5.96
N TRP A 81 -6.89 -6.62 -6.67
CA TRP A 81 -6.97 -7.00 -8.08
C TRP A 81 -7.29 -8.49 -8.28
N ASN A 82 -8.05 -9.13 -7.39
CA ASN A 82 -8.38 -10.55 -7.59
C ASN A 82 -9.17 -10.76 -8.90
N GLU A 83 -9.03 -11.94 -9.50
CA GLU A 83 -9.67 -12.28 -10.78
C GLU A 83 -11.20 -12.13 -10.71
N ASP A 84 -11.79 -12.31 -9.53
CA ASP A 84 -13.23 -12.17 -9.31
C ASP A 84 -13.70 -10.71 -9.44
N ILE A 85 -12.93 -9.74 -8.93
CA ILE A 85 -13.20 -8.30 -9.04
C ILE A 85 -13.05 -7.84 -10.48
N ILE A 86 -12.02 -8.31 -11.18
CA ILE A 86 -11.82 -8.04 -12.61
C ILE A 86 -13.01 -8.58 -13.42
N ASN A 87 -13.43 -9.82 -13.16
CA ASN A 87 -14.58 -10.44 -13.83
C ASN A 87 -15.90 -9.70 -13.53
N TRP A 88 -16.11 -9.23 -12.30
CA TRP A 88 -17.26 -8.39 -11.94
C TRP A 88 -17.26 -7.03 -12.64
N CYS A 89 -16.12 -6.38 -12.79
CA CYS A 89 -16.01 -5.12 -13.56
C CYS A 89 -16.22 -5.33 -15.07
N LEU A 90 -15.74 -6.44 -15.63
CA LEU A 90 -15.84 -6.73 -17.07
C LEU A 90 -17.22 -7.23 -17.49
N ILE A 91 -17.93 -7.95 -16.61
CA ILE A 91 -19.19 -8.63 -16.95
C ILE A 91 -20.41 -7.93 -16.32
N GLY A 92 -20.24 -7.20 -15.20
CA GLY A 92 -21.33 -6.71 -14.35
C GLY A 92 -21.74 -5.23 -14.47
N GLY A 93 -21.11 -4.42 -15.34
CA GLY A 93 -21.58 -3.06 -15.66
C GLY A 93 -21.14 -1.93 -14.71
N GLY A 94 -19.94 -2.02 -14.10
CA GLY A 94 -19.35 -0.93 -13.30
C GLY A 94 -18.30 -0.12 -14.08
N ILE A 95 -18.73 0.96 -14.76
CA ILE A 95 -17.88 1.76 -15.68
C ILE A 95 -16.76 2.57 -14.99
N LEU A 96 -16.71 2.69 -13.66
CA LEU A 96 -15.80 3.63 -13.01
C LEU A 96 -14.31 3.19 -12.98
N ALA A 97 -14.00 1.92 -13.25
CA ALA A 97 -12.61 1.43 -13.29
C ALA A 97 -12.00 1.35 -14.71
N ALA A 98 -12.83 1.33 -15.76
CA ALA A 98 -12.37 1.04 -17.12
C ALA A 98 -11.42 2.12 -17.70
N GLY A 99 -11.55 3.38 -17.25
CA GLY A 99 -10.69 4.48 -17.70
C GLY A 99 -9.23 4.34 -17.26
N PHE A 100 -8.98 3.86 -16.04
CA PHE A 100 -7.63 3.62 -15.54
C PHE A 100 -7.06 2.28 -16.04
N ILE A 101 -7.91 1.28 -16.24
CA ILE A 101 -7.52 -0.05 -16.75
C ILE A 101 -6.98 0.02 -18.19
N LEU A 102 -7.63 0.78 -19.09
CA LEU A 102 -7.13 0.97 -20.46
C LEU A 102 -5.79 1.70 -20.50
N ALA A 103 -5.59 2.71 -19.65
CA ALA A 103 -4.33 3.46 -19.59
C ALA A 103 -3.16 2.57 -19.08
N ALA A 104 -3.36 1.82 -18.00
CA ALA A 104 -2.31 0.95 -17.44
C ALA A 104 -1.91 -0.19 -18.38
N ILE A 105 -2.86 -0.77 -19.14
CA ILE A 105 -2.56 -1.79 -20.16
C ILE A 105 -1.83 -1.18 -21.37
N TYR A 106 -2.16 0.05 -21.76
CA TYR A 106 -1.50 0.73 -22.88
C TYR A 106 -0.02 1.04 -22.60
N TYR A 107 0.33 1.46 -21.38
CA TYR A 107 1.70 1.82 -21.01
C TYR A 107 2.68 0.63 -20.93
N LYS A 108 2.20 -0.61 -20.80
CA LYS A 108 3.07 -1.80 -20.75
C LYS A 108 3.54 -2.28 -22.14
N LYS A 109 3.09 -1.64 -23.22
CA LYS A 109 3.30 -2.09 -24.61
C LYS A 109 4.24 -1.22 -25.45
N PHE A 110 4.90 -0.23 -24.85
CA PHE A 110 5.94 0.59 -25.48
C PHE A 110 7.20 0.65 -24.62
#